data_AF-A0A531JQV7-F1
#
_entry.id   AF-A0A531JQV7-F1
#
_cell.length_a   1.000
_cell.length_b   1.000
_cell.length_c   1.000
_cell.angle_alpha   90.00
_cell.angle_beta   90.00
_cell.angle_gamma   90.00
#
_symmetry.space_group_name_H-M   'P 1'
#
loop_
_entity.id
_entity.type
_entity.pdbx_description
1 polymer ?
#
loop_
_entity_poly.entity_id
_entity_poly.type
_entity_poly.pdbx_seq_one_letter_code
_entity_poly.pdbx_strand_id
1 'polypeptide(L)' 'MTIVGVDGCKAGWIAVRRDPGAAPSAAVFPSFAALLDALPADATVAVDMPIGLPDVSQKGGRGPEALVRPLLGNR' A
#
# COMPACT_ATOMS: atom_id res chain seq x y z
N MET A 1 -10.80 17.98 -2.24
CA MET A 1 -10.75 16.53 -2.48
C MET A 1 -9.96 15.87 -1.36
N THR A 2 -10.51 14.81 -0.78
CA THR A 2 -9.82 13.97 0.19
C THR A 2 -8.84 13.06 -0.53
N ILE A 3 -7.57 13.06 -0.09
CA ILE A 3 -6.52 12.19 -0.62
C ILE A 3 -6.07 11.25 0.49
N VAL A 4 -5.92 9.97 0.18
CA VAL A 4 -5.51 8.96 1.14
C VAL A 4 -4.35 8.15 0.58
N GLY A 5 -3.16 8.31 1.17
CA GLY A 5 -2.02 7.47 0.88
C GLY A 5 -2.10 6.19 1.72
N VAL A 6 -1.91 5.03 1.11
CA VAL A 6 -2.07 3.74 1.79
C VAL A 6 -0.95 2.77 1.44
N ASP A 7 -0.54 1.98 2.43
CA ASP A 7 0.46 0.92 2.29
C ASP A 7 0.09 -0.29 3.17
N GLY A 8 0.51 -1.48 2.71
CA GLY A 8 0.35 -2.72 3.45
C GLY A 8 1.30 -2.78 4.65
N CYS A 9 0.78 -3.15 5.82
CA CYS A 9 1.57 -3.33 7.03
C CYS A 9 1.21 -4.66 7.72
N LYS A 10 2.00 -5.08 8.72
CA LYS A 10 1.75 -6.35 9.43
C LYS A 10 0.36 -6.46 10.07
N ALA A 11 -0.27 -5.32 10.39
CA ALA A 11 -1.59 -5.26 11.02
C ALA A 11 -2.74 -5.02 10.01
N GLY A 12 -2.45 -5.04 8.70
CA GLY A 12 -3.42 -4.76 7.64
C GLY A 12 -2.93 -3.62 6.73
N TRP A 13 -3.58 -2.47 6.80
CA TRP A 13 -3.30 -1.32 5.94
C TRP A 13 -3.16 -0.05 6.76
N ILE A 14 -2.04 0.66 6.62
CA ILE A 14 -1.91 2.01 7.16
C ILE A 14 -2.44 3.01 6.13
N ALA A 15 -3.19 4.00 6.59
CA ALA A 15 -3.74 5.06 5.76
C ALA A 15 -3.37 6.42 6.35
N VAL A 16 -2.87 7.32 5.51
CA VAL A 16 -2.68 8.73 5.82
C VAL A 16 -3.69 9.53 5.00
N ARG A 17 -4.69 10.10 5.68
CA ARG A 17 -5.76 10.89 5.08
C ARG A 17 -5.45 12.37 5.19
N ARG A 18 -5.66 13.09 4.08
CA ARG A 18 -5.59 14.55 4.02
C ARG A 18 -6.89 15.11 3.46
N ASP A 19 -7.64 15.79 4.31
CA ASP A 19 -8.79 16.59 3.91
C ASP A 19 -8.37 18.04 3.59
N PRO A 20 -9.11 18.76 2.73
CA PRO A 20 -8.82 20.16 2.44
C PRO A 20 -8.82 21.03 3.71
N GLY A 21 -7.72 21.75 3.94
CA GLY A 21 -7.60 22.67 5.08
C GLY A 21 -7.41 22.01 6.44
N ALA A 22 -7.36 20.68 6.52
CA ALA A 22 -7.12 19.96 7.77
C ALA A 22 -5.68 19.43 7.85
N ALA A 23 -5.22 19.21 9.08
CA ALA A 23 -4.00 18.45 9.32
C ALA A 23 -4.19 16.98 8.88
N PRO A 24 -3.15 16.32 8.34
CA PRO A 24 -3.24 14.90 8.03
C PRO A 24 -3.52 14.05 9.26
N SER A 25 -4.29 12.98 9.10
CA SER A 25 -4.53 11.97 10.13
C SER A 25 -4.09 10.59 9.64
N ALA A 26 -3.72 9.72 10.59
CA ALA A 26 -3.29 8.37 10.31
C ALA A 26 -4.15 7.35 11.06
N ALA A 27 -4.48 6.24 10.40
CA ALA A 27 -5.18 5.12 11.00
C ALA A 27 -4.71 3.79 10.38
N VAL A 28 -4.88 2.70 11.12
CA VAL A 28 -4.61 1.34 10.63
C VAL A 28 -5.93 0.58 10.53
N PHE A 29 -6.15 -0.06 9.39
CA PHE A 29 -7.33 -0.84 9.07
C PHE A 29 -6.96 -2.32 8.91
N PRO A 30 -7.80 -3.26 9.34
CA PRO A 30 -7.48 -4.69 9.28
C PRO A 30 -7.47 -5.25 7.84
N SER A 31 -8.13 -4.57 6.89
CA SER A 31 -8.19 -4.98 5.48
C SER A 31 -8.37 -3.78 4.57
N PHE A 32 -8.10 -3.95 3.27
CA PHE A 32 -8.32 -2.89 2.27
C PHE A 32 -9.81 -2.56 2.13
N ALA A 33 -10.69 -3.56 2.22
CA ALA A 33 -12.14 -3.35 2.21
C ALA A 33 -12.59 -2.48 3.40
N ALA A 34 -12.13 -2.79 4.61
CA ALA A 34 -12.46 -2.00 5.80
C ALA A 34 -11.93 -0.55 5.71
N LEU A 35 -10.80 -0.34 5.03
CA LEU A 35 -10.30 0.98 4.71
C LEU A 35 -11.26 1.71 3.77
N LEU A 36 -11.66 1.10 2.65
CA LEU A 36 -12.57 1.72 1.68
C LEU A 36 -13.94 2.06 2.30
N ASP A 37 -14.49 1.17 3.14
CA ASP A 37 -15.76 1.39 3.85
C ASP A 37 -15.70 2.60 4.82
N ALA A 38 -14.52 2.95 5.31
CA ALA A 38 -14.30 4.07 6.23
C ALA A 38 -14.01 5.41 5.52
N LEU A 39 -13.83 5.41 4.21
CA LEU A 39 -13.53 6.60 3.42
C LEU A 39 -14.80 7.21 2.80
N PRO A 40 -14.82 8.53 2.58
CA PRO A 40 -15.88 9.14 1.79
C PRO A 40 -15.83 8.64 0.34
N ALA A 41 -16.98 8.55 -0.32
CA ALA A 41 -17.12 7.97 -1.65
C ALA A 41 -16.32 8.69 -2.75
N ASP A 42 -15.94 9.95 -2.53
CA ASP A 42 -15.15 10.79 -3.45
C ASP A 42 -13.65 10.85 -3.08
N ALA A 43 -13.19 10.01 -2.14
CA ALA A 43 -11.79 9.93 -1.78
C ALA A 43 -10.93 9.39 -2.94
N THR A 44 -9.79 10.04 -3.20
CA THR A 44 -8.76 9.49 -4.07
C THR A 44 -7.75 8.69 -3.24
N VAL A 45 -7.67 7.38 -3.48
CA VAL A 45 -6.76 6.47 -2.79
C VAL A 45 -5.50 6.26 -3.63
N ALA A 46 -4.34 6.58 -3.07
CA ALA A 46 -3.02 6.35 -3.65
C ALA A 46 -2.35 5.16 -2.94
N VAL A 47 -2.13 4.07 -3.67
CA VAL A 47 -1.59 2.80 -3.15
C VAL A 47 -0.14 2.63 -3.60
N ASP A 48 0.79 2.35 -2.67
CA ASP A 48 2.20 2.10 -2.99
C ASP A 48 2.50 0.59 -3.16
N MET A 49 2.28 0.05 -4.38
CA MET A 49 3.01 -1.07 -5.03
C MET A 49 2.37 -1.32 -6.42
N PRO A 50 3.11 -1.78 -7.45
CA PRO A 50 2.57 -2.11 -8.77
C PRO A 50 1.32 -2.99 -8.74
N ILE A 51 0.31 -2.55 -9.50
CA ILE A 51 -0.87 -3.34 -9.86
C ILE A 51 -0.42 -4.43 -10.84
N GLY A 52 -0.86 -5.68 -10.63
CA GLY A 52 -0.58 -6.80 -11.53
C GLY A 52 0.57 -7.73 -11.09
N LEU A 53 0.77 -7.91 -9.78
CA LEU A 53 1.69 -8.94 -9.29
C LEU A 53 1.09 -10.34 -9.48
N PRO A 54 1.92 -11.37 -9.74
CA PRO A 54 1.47 -12.75 -9.74
C PRO A 54 0.92 -13.18 -8.38
N ASP A 55 -0.16 -13.96 -8.37
CA ASP A 55 -0.74 -14.54 -7.14
C ASP A 55 0.27 -15.40 -6.37
N VAL A 56 1.20 -16.04 -7.10
CA VAL A 56 2.26 -16.87 -6.53
C VAL A 56 3.59 -16.46 -7.16
N SER A 57 4.57 -16.14 -6.31
CA SER A 57 5.94 -15.90 -6.76
C SER A 57 6.69 -17.22 -6.96
N GLN A 58 7.51 -17.30 -8.00
CA GLN A 58 8.36 -18.46 -8.26
C GLN A 58 9.62 -18.45 -7.36
N LYS A 59 10.40 -19.53 -7.40
CA LYS A 59 11.71 -19.60 -6.74
C LYS A 59 12.58 -18.45 -7.27
N GLY A 60 13.01 -17.55 -6.39
CA GLY A 60 13.70 -16.32 -6.80
C GLY A 60 12.79 -15.10 -6.91
N GLY A 61 11.56 -15.16 -6.41
CA GLY A 61 10.70 -13.99 -6.25
C GLY A 61 10.06 -13.51 -7.56
N ARG A 62 9.52 -12.30 -7.52
CA ARG A 62 9.03 -11.57 -8.71
C ARG A 62 10.20 -11.21 -9.63
N GLY A 63 9.92 -10.92 -10.90
CA GLY A 63 10.94 -10.55 -11.90
C GLY A 63 11.96 -9.51 -11.38
N PRO A 64 11.54 -8.36 -10.84
CA PRO A 64 12.46 -7.37 -10.26
C PRO A 64 13.29 -7.90 -9.08
N GLU A 65 12.71 -8.77 -8.24
CA GLU A 65 13.40 -9.36 -7.08
C GLU A 65 14.48 -10.36 -7.50
N ALA A 66 14.21 -11.14 -8.56
CA ALA A 66 15.19 -12.06 -9.14
C ALA A 66 16.38 -11.29 -9.72
N LEU A 67 16.12 -10.19 -10.42
CA LEU A 67 17.13 -9.36 -11.09
C LEU A 67 18.02 -8.58 -10.12
N VAL A 68 17.46 -8.05 -9.02
CA VAL A 68 18.24 -7.25 -8.05
C VAL A 68 19.08 -8.13 -7.12
N ARG A 69 18.67 -9.37 -6.86
CA ARG A 69 19.27 -10.23 -5.82
C ARG A 69 20.78 -10.48 -5.99
N PRO A 70 21.34 -10.70 -7.19
CA PRO A 70 22.80 -10.82 -7.37
C PRO A 70 23.58 -9.53 -7.05
N LEU A 71 22.89 -8.37 -7.03
CA LEU A 71 23.47 -7.05 -6.76
C LEU A 71 23.38 -6.67 -5.27
N LEU A 72 22.52 -7.34 -4.51
CA LEU A 72 22.43 -7.16 -3.06
C LEU A 72 23.58 -7.92 -2.40
N GLY A 73 24.41 -7.22 -1.62
CA GLY A 73 25.52 -7.84 -0.88
C GLY A 73 25.04 -8.87 0.14
N ASN A 74 25.99 -9.60 0.73
CA ASN A 74 25.69 -10.57 1.80
C ASN A 74 25.01 -9.84 2.97
N ARG A 75 23.84 -10.32 3.36
CA ARG A 75 23.17 -9.97 4.63
C ARG A 75 23.61 -10.94 5.72
#